data_AF-A0A6A5EFK6-F1
#
_entry.id   AF-A0A6A5EFK6-F1
#
_cell.length_a   1.000
_cell.length_b   1.000
_cell.length_c   1.000
_cell.angle_alpha   90.00
_cell.angle_beta   90.00
_cell.angle_gamma   90.00
#
_symmetry.space_group_name_H-M   'P 1'
#
loop_
_entity.id
_entity.type
_entity.pdbx_description
1 polymer ?
#
loop_
_entity_poly.entity_id
_entity_poly.type
_entity_poly.pdbx_seq_one_letter_code
_entity_poly.pdbx_strand_id
1 'polypeptide(L)'
;MVYLQRAAIVYKNACASYLGHVILGCPGAPSPSLWLPGKKTIHRNCGLREQDVQVGEERLQKEVEKMRSQFSGFRPGLLVLQVGDRDDSNLYISSKLKAAAEIGIDARHVRLPNTATQDEVLQNIRSANANVSIHGLIVQLPLDSVNHIDTQLITNAVAPDKDVDG
;
A
#
# COMPACT_ATOMS: atom_id res chain seq x y z
N MET A 1 -15.33 -18.56 -5.64
CA MET A 1 -15.44 -17.12 -5.36
C MET A 1 -15.18 -16.75 -3.89
N VAL A 2 -15.61 -17.54 -2.89
CA VAL A 2 -15.43 -17.23 -1.45
C VAL A 2 -13.96 -17.16 -0.98
N TYR A 3 -13.03 -17.83 -1.66
CA TYR A 3 -11.60 -17.87 -1.29
C TYR A 3 -10.81 -16.62 -1.66
N LEU A 4 -11.19 -15.93 -2.76
CA LEU A 4 -10.57 -14.66 -3.17
C LEU A 4 -10.89 -13.52 -2.19
N GLN A 5 -12.12 -13.49 -1.67
CA GLN A 5 -12.51 -12.56 -0.60
C GLN A 5 -11.73 -12.80 0.70
N ARG A 6 -11.47 -14.06 1.08
CA ARG A 6 -10.67 -14.36 2.27
C ARG A 6 -9.22 -13.92 2.13
N ALA A 7 -8.62 -14.09 0.95
CA ALA A 7 -7.28 -13.61 0.66
C ALA A 7 -7.20 -12.07 0.66
N ALA A 8 -8.21 -11.40 0.09
CA ALA A 8 -8.33 -9.93 0.10
C ALA A 8 -8.55 -9.39 1.53
N ILE A 9 -9.29 -10.08 2.40
CA ILE A 9 -9.47 -9.71 3.82
C ILE A 9 -8.20 -9.92 4.62
N VAL A 10 -7.49 -11.05 4.41
CA VAL A 10 -6.16 -11.27 5.01
C VAL A 10 -5.23 -10.14 4.58
N TYR A 11 -5.27 -9.75 3.30
CA TYR A 11 -4.50 -8.63 2.76
C TYR A 11 -4.90 -7.26 3.33
N LYS A 12 -6.21 -6.98 3.46
CA LYS A 12 -6.76 -5.76 4.10
C LYS A 12 -6.24 -5.62 5.54
N ASN A 13 -6.31 -6.70 6.32
CA ASN A 13 -5.82 -6.72 7.70
C ASN A 13 -4.28 -6.68 7.80
N ALA A 14 -3.58 -7.34 6.87
CA ALA A 14 -2.13 -7.37 6.77
C ALA A 14 -1.52 -6.01 6.48
N CYS A 15 -2.06 -5.35 5.46
CA CYS A 15 -1.52 -4.11 4.96
C CYS A 15 -1.96 -2.94 5.85
N ALA A 16 -3.18 -2.93 6.41
CA ALA A 16 -3.56 -1.95 7.45
C ALA A 16 -2.68 -2.05 8.71
N SER A 17 -2.33 -3.26 9.15
CA SER A 17 -1.44 -3.47 10.30
C SER A 17 0.02 -3.07 10.00
N TYR A 18 0.50 -3.32 8.78
CA TYR A 18 1.87 -2.99 8.38
C TYR A 18 2.03 -1.50 8.04
N LEU A 19 1.07 -0.94 7.31
CA LEU A 19 1.03 0.46 6.93
C LEU A 19 0.70 1.36 8.11
N GLY A 20 -0.23 1.01 9.00
CA GLY A 20 -0.50 1.78 10.22
C GLY A 20 0.75 2.00 11.08
N HIS A 21 1.71 1.08 11.04
CA HIS A 21 3.00 1.19 11.73
C HIS A 21 4.03 2.05 10.99
N VAL A 22 3.92 2.21 9.66
CA VAL A 22 4.74 3.13 8.85
C VAL A 22 4.09 4.53 8.74
N ILE A 23 2.77 4.63 8.93
CA ILE A 23 1.92 5.81 8.71
C ILE A 23 1.97 6.82 9.87
N LEU A 24 2.37 6.44 11.09
CA LEU A 24 2.53 7.42 12.17
C LEU A 24 3.85 8.20 12.02
N GLY A 25 3.85 9.11 11.04
CA GLY A 25 4.82 10.18 10.89
C GLY A 25 4.85 11.03 12.17
N CYS A 26 5.83 10.76 13.02
CA CYS A 26 6.17 11.65 14.12
C CYS A 26 6.53 13.04 13.58
N PRO A 27 5.97 14.13 14.12
CA PRO A 27 6.48 15.47 13.83
C PRO A 27 7.95 15.54 14.28
N GLY A 28 8.88 15.73 13.32
CA GLY A 28 10.33 15.86 13.57
C GLY A 28 11.26 14.86 12.88
N ALA A 29 10.82 14.13 11.85
CA ALA A 29 11.73 13.26 11.08
C ALA A 29 12.81 14.08 10.33
N PRO A 30 14.11 13.70 10.39
CA PRO A 30 15.17 14.38 9.67
C PRO A 30 15.10 14.12 8.15
N SER A 31 15.65 15.06 7.36
CA SER A 31 15.65 15.04 5.89
C SER A 31 16.25 13.75 5.30
N PRO A 32 15.85 13.34 4.08
CA PRO A 32 16.21 12.05 3.45
C PRO A 32 17.70 11.76 3.26
N SER A 33 18.58 12.75 3.42
CA SER A 33 20.04 12.63 3.28
C SER A 33 20.71 11.75 4.36
N LEU A 34 19.97 11.33 5.40
CA LEU A 34 20.50 10.54 6.51
C LEU A 34 20.10 9.04 6.47
N TRP A 35 19.59 8.55 5.34
CA TRP A 35 19.28 7.13 5.16
C TRP A 35 20.50 6.37 4.64
N LEU A 36 21.33 5.85 5.55
CA LEU A 36 22.40 4.90 5.22
C LEU A 36 21.86 3.47 5.33
N PRO A 37 22.07 2.60 4.31
CA PRO A 37 21.67 1.20 4.39
C PRO A 37 22.44 0.50 5.53
N GLY A 38 21.70 -0.08 6.47
CA GLY A 38 22.27 -0.93 7.53
C GLY A 38 22.49 -0.27 8.90
N LYS A 39 22.01 0.95 9.15
CA LYS A 39 22.01 1.52 10.51
C LYS A 39 20.60 1.67 11.07
N LYS A 40 20.31 0.91 12.13
CA LYS A 40 19.08 1.00 12.92
C LYS A 40 19.00 2.35 13.62
N THR A 41 18.24 3.29 13.05
CA THR A 41 17.95 4.55 13.74
C THR A 41 16.83 4.30 14.75
N ILE A 42 17.22 4.17 16.03
CA ILE A 42 16.32 3.95 17.15
C ILE A 42 15.64 5.29 17.48
N HIS A 43 14.39 5.49 17.04
CA HIS A 43 13.58 6.62 17.50
C HIS A 43 12.94 6.30 18.86
N ARG A 44 13.35 7.06 19.89
CA ARG A 44 13.11 6.78 21.31
C ARG A 44 11.76 7.25 21.87
N ASN A 45 10.75 7.54 21.04
CA ASN A 45 9.50 8.14 21.57
C ASN A 45 8.19 7.70 20.91
N CYS A 46 8.18 6.57 20.20
CA CYS A 46 6.94 5.86 19.88
C CYS A 46 7.02 4.49 20.54
N GLY A 47 6.06 4.13 21.41
CA GLY A 47 6.10 2.97 22.29
C GLY A 47 5.95 1.59 21.60
N LEU A 48 6.39 1.46 20.34
CA LEU A 48 6.37 0.20 19.59
C LEU A 48 7.80 -0.32 19.45
N ARG A 49 8.03 -1.57 19.84
CA ARG A 49 9.36 -2.18 19.77
C ARG A 49 9.58 -2.68 18.34
N GLU A 50 10.82 -2.58 17.85
CA GLU A 50 11.27 -3.12 16.54
C GLU A 50 10.84 -4.59 16.32
N GLN A 51 10.65 -5.33 17.41
CA GLN A 51 10.18 -6.72 17.46
C GLN A 51 8.73 -6.91 17.00
N ASP A 52 7.86 -5.90 17.09
CA ASP A 52 6.44 -6.04 16.75
C ASP A 52 6.20 -5.96 15.22
N VAL A 53 7.08 -5.28 14.48
CA VAL A 53 7.03 -5.16 13.00
C VAL A 53 7.47 -6.46 12.33
N GLN A 54 8.57 -7.06 12.81
CA GLN A 54 9.13 -8.31 12.28
C GLN A 54 8.15 -9.49 12.41
N VAL A 55 7.43 -9.56 13.54
CA VAL A 55 6.44 -10.62 13.83
C VAL A 55 5.22 -10.52 12.91
N GLY A 56 4.89 -9.30 12.43
CA GLY A 56 3.85 -9.09 11.44
C GLY A 56 4.21 -9.69 10.08
N GLU A 57 5.39 -9.38 9.55
CA GLU A 57 5.85 -9.85 8.23
C GLU A 57 5.93 -11.37 8.14
N GLU A 58 6.50 -12.03 9.15
CA GLU A 58 6.61 -13.50 9.17
C GLU A 58 5.25 -14.20 9.19
N ARG A 59 4.27 -13.64 9.93
CA ARG A 59 2.92 -14.18 9.96
C ARG A 59 2.25 -14.05 8.59
N LEU A 60 2.42 -12.90 7.94
CA LEU A 60 1.85 -12.63 6.62
C LEU A 60 2.48 -13.48 5.53
N GLN A 61 3.79 -13.66 5.55
CA GLN A 61 4.50 -14.58 4.65
C GLN A 61 3.94 -15.99 4.74
N LYS A 62 3.77 -16.51 5.96
CA LYS A 62 3.19 -17.85 6.18
C LYS A 62 1.75 -17.96 5.67
N GLU A 63 0.94 -16.92 5.83
CA GLU A 63 -0.43 -16.90 5.31
C GLU A 63 -0.47 -16.85 3.79
N VAL A 64 0.36 -16.02 3.16
CA VAL A 64 0.51 -15.96 1.70
C VAL A 64 1.01 -17.30 1.16
N GLU A 65 2.01 -17.91 1.79
CA GLU A 65 2.54 -19.22 1.40
C GLU A 65 1.50 -20.34 1.56
N LYS A 66 0.73 -20.33 2.65
CA LYS A 66 -0.40 -21.25 2.83
C LYS A 66 -1.45 -21.09 1.73
N MET A 67 -1.78 -19.86 1.33
CA MET A 67 -2.71 -19.62 0.22
C MET A 67 -2.13 -20.09 -1.12
N ARG A 68 -0.84 -19.86 -1.37
CA ARG A 68 -0.15 -20.30 -2.59
C ARG A 68 -0.06 -21.83 -2.70
N SER A 69 0.10 -22.53 -1.59
CA SER A 69 0.11 -24.00 -1.58
C SER A 69 -1.28 -24.60 -1.75
N GLN A 70 -2.32 -23.93 -1.25
CA GLN A 70 -3.71 -24.34 -1.45
C GLN A 70 -4.23 -24.05 -2.86
N PHE A 71 -3.76 -22.96 -3.49
CA PHE A 71 -4.21 -22.50 -4.79
C PHE A 71 -3.01 -22.28 -5.72
N SER A 72 -2.72 -23.27 -6.57
CA SER A 72 -1.61 -23.18 -7.52
C SER A 72 -1.80 -21.97 -8.46
N GLY A 73 -0.75 -21.17 -8.60
CA GLY A 73 -0.76 -19.96 -9.43
C GLY A 73 -1.44 -18.73 -8.80
N PHE A 74 -2.07 -18.86 -7.63
CA PHE A 74 -2.62 -17.70 -6.93
C PHE A 74 -1.49 -16.79 -6.42
N ARG A 75 -1.57 -15.49 -6.73
CA ARG A 75 -0.71 -14.45 -6.16
C ARG A 75 -1.59 -13.28 -5.74
N PRO A 76 -1.55 -12.85 -4.47
CA PRO A 76 -2.21 -11.62 -4.07
C PRO A 76 -1.63 -10.46 -4.88
N GLY A 77 -2.48 -9.50 -5.23
CA GLY A 77 -2.13 -8.39 -6.09
C GLY A 77 -2.50 -7.08 -5.42
N LEU A 78 -1.56 -6.15 -5.37
CA LEU A 78 -1.72 -4.81 -4.83
C LEU A 78 -1.53 -3.79 -5.95
N LEU A 79 -2.41 -2.80 -6.01
CA LEU A 79 -2.19 -1.59 -6.81
C LEU A 79 -2.00 -0.39 -5.88
N VAL A 80 -0.92 0.36 -6.09
CA VAL A 80 -0.75 1.69 -5.49
C VAL A 80 -0.92 2.72 -6.60
N LEU A 81 -1.87 3.64 -6.45
CA LEU A 81 -2.15 4.72 -7.38
C LEU A 81 -1.57 6.03 -6.83
N GLN A 82 -0.69 6.66 -7.59
CA GLN A 82 -0.10 7.96 -7.29
C GLN A 82 -0.57 8.99 -8.34
N VAL A 83 -0.87 10.20 -7.90
CA VAL A 83 -1.06 11.36 -8.79
C VAL A 83 0.07 12.35 -8.52
N GLY A 84 0.76 12.77 -9.58
CA GLY A 84 1.95 13.62 -9.50
C GLY A 84 3.23 12.82 -9.20
N ASP A 85 4.26 13.51 -8.72
CA ASP A 85 5.60 12.93 -8.56
C ASP A 85 6.35 13.43 -7.33
N ARG A 86 5.64 13.64 -6.23
CA ARG A 86 6.27 14.10 -4.99
C ARG A 86 7.31 13.11 -4.47
N ASP A 87 8.49 13.63 -4.13
CA ASP A 87 9.64 12.84 -3.64
C ASP A 87 9.33 12.06 -2.36
N ASP A 88 8.59 12.68 -1.43
CA ASP A 88 8.18 12.02 -0.19
C ASP A 88 7.31 10.79 -0.49
N SER A 89 6.31 10.96 -1.35
CA SER A 89 5.39 9.92 -1.79
C SER A 89 6.13 8.79 -2.50
N ASN A 90 7.12 9.11 -3.35
CA ASN A 90 7.94 8.13 -4.05
C ASN A 90 8.73 7.21 -3.10
N LEU A 91 9.33 7.77 -2.05
CA LEU A 91 10.06 7.01 -1.05
C LEU A 91 9.14 6.06 -0.29
N TYR A 92 7.96 6.55 0.10
CA TYR A 92 6.96 5.74 0.80
C TYR A 92 6.44 4.62 -0.09
N ILE A 93 6.03 4.92 -1.33
CA ILE A 93 5.55 3.91 -2.27
C ILE A 93 6.60 2.84 -2.51
N SER A 94 7.87 3.21 -2.73
CA SER A 94 8.96 2.26 -2.96
C SER A 94 9.11 1.29 -1.78
N SER A 95 9.00 1.80 -0.55
CA SER A 95 9.02 0.97 0.66
C SER A 95 7.83 0.01 0.72
N LYS A 96 6.61 0.47 0.38
CA LYS A 96 5.40 -0.38 0.33
C LYS A 96 5.54 -1.51 -0.69
N LEU A 97 6.03 -1.20 -1.91
CA LEU A 97 6.24 -2.19 -2.97
C LEU A 97 7.28 -3.23 -2.56
N LYS A 98 8.37 -2.80 -1.94
CA LYS A 98 9.43 -3.69 -1.48
C LYS A 98 8.93 -4.67 -0.42
N ALA A 99 8.25 -4.18 0.61
CA ALA A 99 7.68 -5.02 1.66
C ALA A 99 6.66 -6.01 1.08
N ALA A 100 5.79 -5.57 0.17
CA ALA A 100 4.84 -6.44 -0.50
C ALA A 100 5.53 -7.55 -1.33
N ALA A 101 6.62 -7.21 -2.04
CA ALA A 101 7.40 -8.18 -2.80
C ALA A 101 8.09 -9.21 -1.88
N GLU A 102 8.63 -8.78 -0.74
CA GLU A 102 9.26 -9.65 0.26
C GLU A 102 8.29 -10.66 0.87
N ILE A 103 7.00 -10.30 0.99
CA ILE A 103 5.95 -11.21 1.44
C ILE A 103 5.28 -12.01 0.30
N GLY A 104 5.77 -11.88 -0.94
CA GLY A 104 5.35 -12.68 -2.08
C GLY A 104 4.11 -12.18 -2.82
N ILE A 105 3.82 -10.88 -2.72
CA ILE A 105 2.67 -10.20 -3.34
C ILE A 105 3.08 -9.52 -4.64
N ASP A 106 2.22 -9.59 -5.66
CA ASP A 106 2.38 -8.85 -6.92
C ASP A 106 1.93 -7.40 -6.72
N ALA A 107 2.85 -6.54 -6.27
CA ALA A 107 2.59 -5.13 -6.06
C ALA A 107 2.93 -4.31 -7.31
N ARG A 108 1.98 -3.51 -7.76
CA ARG A 108 2.07 -2.65 -8.94
C ARG A 108 1.89 -1.20 -8.54
N HIS A 109 2.64 -0.32 -9.19
CA HIS A 109 2.54 1.11 -9.00
C HIS A 109 2.08 1.76 -10.30
N VAL A 110 0.98 2.50 -10.22
CA VAL A 110 0.47 3.33 -11.31
C VAL A 110 0.66 4.79 -10.91
N ARG A 111 1.49 5.49 -11.68
CA ARG A 111 1.70 6.92 -11.51
C ARG A 111 0.99 7.68 -12.62
N LEU A 112 0.06 8.54 -12.24
CA LEU A 112 -0.60 9.50 -13.11
C LEU A 112 0.16 10.83 -13.06
N PRO A 113 0.25 11.57 -14.18
CA PRO A 113 0.91 12.86 -14.19
C PRO A 113 0.17 13.87 -13.30
N ASN A 114 0.85 14.95 -12.90
CA ASN A 114 0.21 16.04 -12.16
C ASN A 114 -0.83 16.81 -12.99
N THR A 115 -0.90 16.59 -14.30
CA THR A 115 -1.96 17.12 -15.18
C THR A 115 -3.21 16.25 -15.21
N ALA A 116 -3.21 15.12 -14.48
CA ALA A 116 -4.36 14.22 -14.45
C ALA A 116 -5.60 14.92 -13.91
N THR A 117 -6.72 14.66 -14.57
CA THR A 117 -8.05 15.11 -14.19
C THR A 117 -8.69 14.14 -13.22
N GLN A 118 -9.71 14.59 -12.49
CA GLN A 118 -10.47 13.73 -11.59
C GLN A 118 -11.05 12.50 -12.32
N ASP A 119 -11.54 12.68 -13.55
CA ASP A 119 -12.13 11.58 -14.33
C ASP A 119 -11.10 10.52 -14.72
N GLU A 120 -9.87 10.92 -15.05
CA GLU A 120 -8.77 9.98 -15.32
C GLU A 120 -8.40 9.18 -14.07
N VAL A 121 -8.33 9.83 -12.90
CA VAL A 121 -8.09 9.15 -11.61
C VAL A 121 -9.21 8.15 -11.33
N LEU A 122 -10.47 8.57 -11.45
CA LEU A 122 -11.64 7.70 -11.26
C LEU A 122 -11.67 6.54 -12.27
N GLN A 123 -11.26 6.74 -13.51
CA GLN A 123 -11.17 5.69 -14.51
C GLN A 123 -10.13 4.63 -14.15
N ASN A 124 -8.98 5.05 -13.62
CA ASN A 124 -7.96 4.13 -13.12
C ASN A 124 -8.48 3.33 -11.92
N ILE A 125 -9.16 3.98 -10.97
CA ILE A 125 -9.79 3.30 -9.82
C ILE A 125 -10.85 2.30 -10.28
N ARG A 126 -11.74 2.69 -11.20
CA ARG A 126 -12.74 1.77 -11.78
C ARG A 126 -12.10 0.57 -12.46
N SER A 127 -11.03 0.79 -13.21
CA SER A 127 -10.29 -0.29 -13.88
C SER A 127 -9.64 -1.23 -12.87
N ALA A 128 -9.08 -0.69 -11.78
CA ALA A 128 -8.50 -1.48 -10.69
C ALA A 128 -9.58 -2.28 -9.92
N ASN A 129 -10.73 -1.67 -9.66
CA ASN A 129 -11.88 -2.31 -9.02
C ASN A 129 -12.42 -3.48 -9.86
N ALA A 130 -12.48 -3.34 -11.18
CA ALA A 130 -12.93 -4.42 -12.07
C ALA A 130 -11.88 -5.52 -12.30
N ASN A 131 -10.59 -5.24 -12.04
CA ASN A 131 -9.52 -6.19 -12.30
C ASN A 131 -9.44 -7.29 -11.23
N VAL A 132 -9.72 -8.53 -11.61
CA VAL A 132 -9.71 -9.70 -10.72
C VAL A 132 -8.32 -10.09 -10.19
N SER A 133 -7.24 -9.62 -10.83
CA SER A 133 -5.88 -9.82 -10.34
C SER A 133 -5.47 -8.80 -9.27
N ILE A 134 -6.23 -7.72 -9.11
CA ILE A 134 -6.01 -6.70 -8.07
C ILE A 134 -6.94 -6.99 -6.91
N HIS A 135 -6.35 -7.27 -5.75
CA HIS A 135 -7.05 -7.66 -4.53
C HIS A 135 -7.06 -6.53 -3.50
N GLY A 136 -6.13 -5.58 -3.62
CA GLY A 136 -6.10 -4.37 -2.81
C GLY A 136 -5.68 -3.16 -3.63
N LEU A 137 -6.24 -2.01 -3.29
CA LEU A 137 -5.99 -0.71 -3.91
C LEU A 137 -5.66 0.31 -2.82
N ILE A 138 -4.58 1.04 -3.01
CA ILE A 138 -4.14 2.17 -2.18
C ILE A 138 -4.11 3.40 -3.08
N VAL A 139 -4.77 4.48 -2.67
CA VAL A 139 -4.64 5.79 -3.31
C VAL A 139 -3.68 6.62 -2.47
N GLN A 140 -2.50 6.93 -3.01
CA GLN A 140 -1.48 7.68 -2.27
C GLN A 140 -1.92 9.15 -2.13
N LEU A 141 -2.04 9.58 -0.87
CA LEU A 141 -2.32 10.97 -0.50
C LEU A 141 -1.03 11.68 -0.02
N PRO A 142 -0.94 13.02 -0.17
CA PRO A 142 -1.88 13.88 -0.88
C PRO A 142 -1.79 13.71 -2.39
N LEU A 143 -2.90 13.99 -3.10
CA LEU A 143 -2.90 14.02 -4.57
C LEU A 143 -2.16 15.27 -5.06
N ASP A 144 -1.11 15.09 -5.85
CA ASP A 144 -0.34 16.18 -6.44
C ASP A 144 -0.80 16.42 -7.88
N SER A 145 -1.83 17.26 -8.03
CA SER A 145 -2.39 17.65 -9.32
C SER A 145 -2.52 19.17 -9.44
N VAL A 146 -2.33 19.68 -10.66
CA VAL A 146 -2.63 21.07 -11.01
C VAL A 146 -4.14 21.31 -11.13
N ASN A 147 -4.92 20.25 -11.30
CA ASN A 147 -6.37 20.29 -11.35
C ASN A 147 -6.95 20.09 -9.96
N HIS A 148 -8.10 20.71 -9.69
CA HIS A 148 -8.87 20.39 -8.50
C HIS A 148 -9.42 18.97 -8.59
N ILE A 149 -9.09 18.13 -7.60
CA ILE A 149 -9.58 16.77 -7.48
C ILE A 149 -10.19 16.61 -6.09
N ASP A 150 -11.44 16.15 -6.02
CA ASP A 150 -12.10 15.84 -4.76
C ASP A 150 -11.54 14.54 -4.17
N THR A 151 -10.63 14.68 -3.21
CA THR A 151 -10.01 13.55 -2.51
C THR A 151 -11.04 12.60 -1.88
N GLN A 152 -12.13 13.12 -1.31
CA GLN A 152 -13.16 12.29 -0.68
C GLN A 152 -13.89 11.45 -1.73
N LEU A 153 -14.22 12.06 -2.88
CA LEU A 153 -14.81 11.32 -3.99
C LEU A 153 -13.88 10.22 -4.50
N ILE A 154 -12.58 10.53 -4.63
CA ILE A 154 -11.56 9.57 -5.07
C ILE A 154 -11.43 8.39 -4.09
N THR A 155 -11.29 8.65 -2.79
CA THR A 155 -11.16 7.58 -1.79
C THR A 155 -12.43 6.75 -1.70
N ASN A 156 -13.62 7.36 -1.74
CA ASN A 156 -14.90 6.65 -1.69
C ASN A 156 -15.20 5.84 -2.96
N ALA A 157 -14.49 6.09 -4.07
CA ALA A 157 -14.63 5.32 -5.30
C ALA A 157 -13.88 3.97 -5.25
N VAL A 158 -12.99 3.77 -4.27
CA VAL A 158 -12.32 2.48 -4.06
C VAL A 158 -13.34 1.45 -3.59
N ALA A 159 -13.34 0.26 -4.19
CA ALA A 159 -14.29 -0.78 -3.82
C ALA A 159 -14.03 -1.22 -2.36
N PRO A 160 -15.05 -1.33 -1.48
CA PRO A 160 -14.84 -1.63 -0.06
C PRO A 160 -14.11 -2.95 0.24
N ASP A 161 -14.20 -3.92 -0.67
CA ASP A 161 -13.50 -5.20 -0.60
C ASP A 161 -12.04 -5.15 -1.06
N LYS A 162 -11.65 -4.05 -1.73
CA LYS A 162 -10.28 -3.74 -2.16
C LYS A 162 -9.67 -2.56 -1.43
N ASP A 163 -10.44 -1.86 -0.60
CA ASP A 163 -9.95 -0.74 0.21
C ASP A 163 -9.07 -1.26 1.34
N VAL A 164 -7.78 -0.95 1.21
CA VAL A 164 -6.73 -1.36 2.13
C VAL A 164 -6.50 -0.33 3.21
N ASP A 165 -6.76 0.95 2.93
CA ASP A 165 -6.49 2.05 3.85
C ASP A 165 -7.64 2.25 4.86
N GLY A 166 -8.85 1.76 4.56
CA GLY A 166 -9.90 1.60 5.58
C GLY A 166 -11.31 1.63 5.07
#